data_AF-D0JA48-F1
#
_entry.id   AF-D0JA48-F1
#
_cell.length_a   1.000
_cell.length_b   1.000
_cell.length_c   1.000
_cell.angle_alpha   90.00
_cell.angle_beta   90.00
_cell.angle_gamma   90.00
#
_symmetry.space_group_name_H-M   'P 1'
#
loop_
_entity.id
_entity.type
_entity.pdbx_description
1 polymer ?
#
loop_
_entity_poly.entity_id
_entity_poly.type
_entity_poly.pdbx_seq_one_letter_code
_entity_poly.pdbx_strand_id
1 'polypeptide(L)'
;MKWKDTSILYDVVFNKCKIFFVKNGYMNFNVDNNLLLVSVNQENWISLVNYSVLSMVKMNRRKIRKEYVMYDYDKCMRVARIVMEKKNSDYKEAWKAMSFSSIKDIILQKIFRIQGIQRNECLIKKNQNKIKDNYIDILNYAIFILIRNDFSMLL
;
A
#
# COMPACT_ATOMS: atom_id res chain seq x y z
N MET A 1 -21.49 -15.02 7.56
CA MET A 1 -20.90 -14.05 6.61
C MET A 1 -19.46 -13.79 7.01
N LYS A 2 -18.53 -14.72 6.70
CA LYS A 2 -17.16 -14.79 7.27
C LYS A 2 -16.19 -13.69 6.78
N TRP A 3 -16.61 -12.87 5.81
CA TRP A 3 -15.75 -11.90 5.12
C TRP A 3 -15.83 -10.47 5.69
N LYS A 4 -16.86 -10.17 6.50
CA LYS A 4 -17.08 -8.81 7.04
C LYS A 4 -15.96 -8.35 7.95
N ASP A 5 -15.32 -9.29 8.64
CA ASP A 5 -14.32 -8.98 9.67
C ASP A 5 -13.04 -8.39 9.05
N THR A 6 -12.55 -8.93 7.93
CA THR A 6 -11.35 -8.40 7.26
C THR A 6 -11.57 -6.99 6.73
N SER A 7 -12.72 -6.69 6.13
CA SER A 7 -13.03 -5.34 5.64
C SER A 7 -13.09 -4.31 6.78
N ILE A 8 -13.62 -4.69 7.95
CA ILE A 8 -13.68 -3.83 9.14
C ILE A 8 -12.27 -3.57 9.68
N LEU A 9 -11.48 -4.62 9.86
CA LEU A 9 -10.09 -4.51 10.35
C LEU A 9 -9.22 -3.69 9.40
N TYR A 10 -9.44 -3.86 8.09
CA TYR A 10 -8.79 -3.07 7.07
C TYR A 10 -9.12 -1.57 7.22
N ASP A 11 -10.38 -1.20 7.50
CA ASP A 11 -10.75 0.20 7.76
C ASP A 11 -10.11 0.77 9.02
N VAL A 12 -10.01 -0.03 10.09
CA VAL A 12 -9.35 0.37 11.34
C VAL A 12 -7.86 0.67 11.09
N VAL A 13 -7.14 -0.27 10.47
CA VAL A 13 -5.72 -0.11 10.14
C VAL A 13 -5.52 1.03 9.15
N PHE A 14 -6.41 1.17 8.16
CA PHE A 14 -6.40 2.29 7.23
C PHE A 14 -6.46 3.64 7.97
N ASN A 15 -7.42 3.81 8.88
CA ASN A 15 -7.53 5.04 9.66
C ASN A 15 -6.28 5.32 10.50
N LYS A 16 -5.65 4.28 11.07
CA LYS A 16 -4.37 4.40 11.78
C LYS A 16 -3.25 4.92 10.85
N CYS A 17 -3.13 4.37 9.64
CA CYS A 17 -2.17 4.84 8.64
C CYS A 17 -2.43 6.30 8.22
N LYS A 18 -3.70 6.68 8.04
CA LYS A 18 -4.12 8.06 7.70
C LYS A 18 -3.80 9.05 8.82
N ILE A 19 -4.09 8.71 10.08
CA ILE A 19 -3.74 9.54 11.24
C ILE A 19 -2.23 9.73 11.32
N PHE A 20 -1.45 8.66 11.15
CA PHE A 20 0.00 8.72 11.12
C PHE A 20 0.51 9.61 9.98
N PHE A 21 -0.10 9.51 8.79
CA PHE A 21 0.23 10.33 7.62
C PHE A 21 0.07 11.82 7.91
N VAL A 22 -1.07 12.20 8.50
CA VAL A 22 -1.37 13.60 8.85
C VAL A 22 -0.41 14.12 9.92
N LYS A 23 -0.20 13.34 10.99
CA LYS A 23 0.63 13.75 12.13
C LYS A 23 2.09 13.97 11.75
N ASN A 24 2.65 13.11 10.90
CA ASN A 24 4.08 13.14 10.58
C ASN A 24 4.41 14.03 9.36
N GLY A 25 3.42 14.73 8.80
CA GLY A 25 3.67 15.73 7.77
C GLY A 25 4.43 15.13 6.57
N TYR A 26 3.96 14.02 6.02
CA TYR A 26 4.46 13.36 4.79
C TYR A 26 4.41 14.24 3.51
N MET A 27 4.25 15.54 3.71
CA MET A 27 4.28 16.66 2.77
C MET A 27 5.66 16.92 2.14
N ASN A 28 6.73 16.26 2.60
CA ASN A 28 7.97 16.19 1.82
C ASN A 28 7.78 15.12 0.76
N PHE A 29 7.08 15.49 -0.32
CA PHE A 29 6.71 14.65 -1.47
C PHE A 29 7.91 14.10 -2.25
N ASN A 30 9.07 13.88 -1.66
CA ASN A 30 10.20 13.23 -2.30
C ASN A 30 10.15 11.71 -2.04
N VAL A 31 9.05 11.08 -2.45
CA VAL A 31 8.95 9.61 -2.48
C VAL A 31 9.84 9.09 -3.60
N ASP A 32 10.99 8.55 -3.20
CA ASP A 32 11.83 7.66 -3.97
C ASP A 32 11.38 6.21 -3.67
N ASN A 33 11.37 5.33 -4.68
CA ASN A 33 11.11 3.91 -4.49
C ASN A 33 12.05 3.25 -3.48
N ASN A 34 13.24 3.82 -3.26
CA ASN A 34 14.15 3.37 -2.22
C ASN A 34 13.50 3.43 -0.83
N LEU A 35 12.57 4.36 -0.59
CA LEU A 35 11.82 4.44 0.68
C LEU A 35 10.91 3.24 0.91
N LEU A 36 10.43 2.58 -0.15
CA LEU A 36 9.64 1.35 -0.02
C LEU A 36 10.53 0.21 0.49
N LEU A 37 11.72 0.03 -0.09
CA LEU A 37 12.69 -0.96 0.38
C LEU A 37 13.15 -0.68 1.82
N VAL A 38 13.46 0.59 2.13
CA VAL A 38 13.82 0.99 3.51
C VAL A 38 12.70 0.65 4.49
N SER A 39 11.45 0.92 4.12
CA SER A 39 10.30 0.61 4.97
C SER A 39 10.15 -0.90 5.20
N VAL A 40 10.40 -1.73 4.19
CA VAL A 40 10.37 -3.19 4.34
C VAL A 40 11.53 -3.69 5.22
N ASN A 41 12.74 -3.15 5.05
CA ASN A 41 13.92 -3.55 5.81
C ASN A 41 13.81 -3.16 7.29
N GLN A 42 13.19 -2.02 7.59
CA GLN A 42 12.93 -1.56 8.95
C GLN A 42 11.62 -2.10 9.53
N GLU A 43 10.90 -2.94 8.79
CA GLU A 43 9.57 -3.47 9.15
C GLU A 43 8.57 -2.36 9.52
N ASN A 44 8.71 -1.20 8.89
CA ASN A 44 7.84 -0.04 9.08
C ASN A 44 6.67 -0.09 8.09
N TRP A 45 5.70 -0.95 8.37
CA TRP A 45 4.56 -1.24 7.50
C TRP A 45 3.62 -0.03 7.32
N ILE A 46 3.47 0.82 8.34
CA ILE A 46 2.68 2.07 8.23
C ILE A 46 3.32 3.01 7.21
N SER A 47 4.65 3.17 7.25
CA SER A 47 5.37 3.98 6.27
C SER A 47 5.28 3.40 4.88
N LEU A 48 5.38 2.07 4.75
CA LEU A 48 5.23 1.39 3.47
C LEU A 48 3.86 1.68 2.83
N VAL A 49 2.77 1.56 3.59
CA VAL A 49 1.41 1.92 3.15
C VAL A 49 1.38 3.38 2.67
N ASN A 50 1.86 4.31 3.49
CA ASN A 50 1.81 5.74 3.18
C ASN A 50 2.66 6.11 1.95
N TYR A 51 3.85 5.52 1.78
CA TYR A 51 4.67 5.74 0.60
C TYR A 51 4.04 5.13 -0.66
N SER A 52 3.40 3.96 -0.58
CA SER A 52 2.63 3.41 -1.71
C SER A 52 1.50 4.35 -2.15
N VAL A 53 0.75 4.93 -1.21
CA VAL A 53 -0.30 5.91 -1.53
C VAL A 53 0.28 7.15 -2.18
N LEU A 54 1.33 7.74 -1.59
CA LEU A 54 1.97 8.93 -2.15
C LEU A 54 2.50 8.70 -3.56
N SER A 55 3.10 7.53 -3.82
CA SER A 55 3.53 7.17 -5.18
C SER A 55 2.37 7.16 -6.16
N MET A 56 1.21 6.63 -5.77
CA MET A 56 0.00 6.68 -6.61
C MET A 56 -0.53 8.12 -6.80
N VAL A 57 -0.51 8.95 -5.75
CA VAL A 57 -0.91 10.37 -5.85
C VAL A 57 -0.02 11.12 -6.84
N LYS A 58 1.30 10.95 -6.76
CA LYS A 58 2.27 11.50 -7.72
C LYS A 58 2.00 11.05 -9.15
N MET A 59 1.64 9.79 -9.36
CA MET A 59 1.33 9.29 -10.69
C MET A 59 0.06 9.91 -11.29
N ASN A 60 -0.90 10.29 -10.44
CA ASN A 60 -2.17 10.87 -10.88
C ASN A 60 -2.07 12.39 -11.14
N ARG A 61 -1.03 13.07 -10.64
CA ARG A 61 -0.87 14.53 -10.78
C ARG A 61 0.57 14.93 -11.07
N ARG A 62 0.76 15.78 -12.09
CA ARG A 62 2.06 16.42 -12.37
C ARG A 62 2.55 17.34 -11.24
N LYS A 63 1.64 18.02 -10.54
CA LYS A 63 1.95 18.90 -9.41
C LYS A 63 1.01 18.57 -8.25
N ILE A 64 1.58 18.21 -7.10
CA ILE A 64 0.82 17.95 -5.88
C ILE A 64 0.66 19.28 -5.14
N ARG A 65 -0.59 19.71 -4.93
CA ARG A 65 -0.89 20.87 -4.07
C ARG A 65 -1.31 20.36 -2.71
N LYS A 66 -0.77 20.93 -1.64
CA LYS A 66 -1.00 20.49 -0.25
C LYS A 66 -2.48 20.35 0.09
N GLU A 67 -3.31 21.27 -0.40
CA GLU A 67 -4.77 21.29 -0.20
C GLU A 67 -5.52 20.06 -0.75
N TYR A 68 -4.99 19.38 -1.77
CA TYR A 68 -5.65 18.22 -2.40
C TYR A 68 -5.07 16.87 -1.98
N VAL A 69 -4.00 16.85 -1.18
CA VAL A 69 -3.28 15.62 -0.84
C VAL A 69 -4.19 14.62 -0.15
N MET A 70 -4.96 15.08 0.84
CA MET A 70 -5.86 14.19 1.58
C MET A 70 -7.00 13.66 0.71
N TYR A 71 -7.51 14.49 -0.20
CA TYR A 71 -8.52 14.07 -1.17
C TYR A 71 -7.97 12.96 -2.11
N ASP A 72 -6.77 13.15 -2.66
CA ASP A 72 -6.16 12.16 -3.54
C ASP A 72 -5.73 10.90 -2.77
N TYR A 73 -5.28 11.06 -1.52
CA TYR A 73 -4.97 9.95 -0.61
C TYR A 73 -6.21 9.07 -0.40
N ASP A 74 -7.34 9.67 0.00
CA ASP A 74 -8.60 8.95 0.21
C ASP A 74 -9.10 8.29 -1.08
N LYS A 75 -8.91 8.94 -2.23
CA LYS A 75 -9.24 8.35 -3.53
C LYS A 75 -8.39 7.12 -3.84
N CYS A 76 -7.08 7.18 -3.61
CA CYS A 76 -6.18 6.04 -3.85
C CYS A 76 -6.50 4.87 -2.91
N MET A 77 -6.78 5.17 -1.64
CA MET A 77 -7.12 4.17 -0.62
C MET A 77 -8.44 3.48 -0.89
N ARG A 78 -9.46 4.22 -1.33
CA ARG A 78 -10.73 3.63 -1.78
C ARG A 78 -10.54 2.68 -2.96
N VAL A 79 -9.72 3.04 -3.95
CA VAL A 79 -9.41 2.14 -5.07
C VAL A 79 -8.72 0.87 -4.56
N ALA A 80 -7.75 1.00 -3.67
CA ALA A 80 -7.05 -0.15 -3.12
C ALA A 80 -7.95 -1.07 -2.29
N ARG A 81 -8.87 -0.50 -1.50
CA ARG A 81 -9.89 -1.23 -0.75
C ARG A 81 -10.78 -2.06 -1.67
N ILE A 82 -11.29 -1.47 -2.76
CA ILE A 82 -12.14 -2.20 -3.73
C ILE A 82 -11.37 -3.38 -4.35
N VAL A 83 -10.11 -3.17 -4.70
CA VAL A 83 -9.25 -4.26 -5.23
C VAL A 83 -9.00 -5.33 -4.16
N MET A 84 -8.79 -4.92 -2.91
CA MET A 84 -8.64 -5.84 -1.78
C MET A 84 -9.89 -6.68 -1.60
N GLU A 85 -11.08 -6.09 -1.52
CA GLU A 85 -12.35 -6.80 -1.33
C GLU A 85 -12.57 -7.84 -2.43
N LYS A 86 -12.35 -7.44 -3.69
CA LYS A 86 -12.44 -8.35 -4.84
C LYS A 86 -11.47 -9.53 -4.71
N LYS A 87 -10.18 -9.27 -4.53
CA LYS A 87 -9.17 -10.33 -4.40
C LYS A 87 -9.40 -11.21 -3.17
N ASN A 88 -9.77 -10.62 -2.04
CA ASN A 88 -10.01 -11.35 -0.81
C ASN A 88 -11.18 -12.34 -0.97
N SER A 89 -12.21 -11.95 -1.74
CA SER A 89 -13.29 -12.86 -2.16
C SER A 89 -12.79 -13.96 -3.10
N ASP A 90 -12.09 -13.59 -4.17
CA ASP A 90 -11.59 -14.53 -5.19
C ASP A 90 -10.65 -15.60 -4.59
N TYR A 91 -9.82 -15.21 -3.62
CA TYR A 91 -8.84 -16.08 -2.96
C TYR A 91 -9.28 -16.59 -1.59
N LYS A 92 -10.55 -16.39 -1.19
CA LYS A 92 -11.11 -16.88 0.09
C LYS A 92 -10.23 -16.59 1.31
N GLU A 93 -9.71 -15.37 1.40
CA GLU A 93 -8.83 -14.92 2.49
C GLU A 93 -7.53 -15.73 2.67
N ALA A 94 -6.98 -16.31 1.60
CA ALA A 94 -5.75 -17.10 1.62
C ALA A 94 -4.59 -16.44 2.37
N TRP A 95 -4.53 -15.10 2.39
CA TRP A 95 -3.50 -14.34 3.12
C TRP A 95 -3.44 -14.66 4.62
N LYS A 96 -4.55 -15.09 5.25
CA LYS A 96 -4.59 -15.48 6.66
C LYS A 96 -3.73 -16.71 6.94
N ALA A 97 -3.60 -17.61 5.97
CA ALA A 97 -2.80 -18.84 6.06
C ALA A 97 -1.34 -18.65 5.62
N MET A 98 -0.98 -17.51 5.04
CA MET A 98 0.37 -17.26 4.57
C MET A 98 1.31 -16.98 5.76
N SER A 99 2.60 -17.30 5.62
CA SER A 99 3.60 -16.87 6.60
C SER A 99 3.92 -15.38 6.44
N PHE A 100 4.45 -14.75 7.49
CA PHE A 100 4.94 -13.37 7.40
C PHE A 100 6.02 -13.20 6.32
N SER A 101 6.97 -14.15 6.24
CA SER A 101 8.02 -14.16 5.19
C SER A 101 7.41 -14.19 3.80
N SER A 102 6.40 -15.03 3.56
CA SER A 102 5.75 -15.13 2.25
C SER A 102 5.07 -13.82 1.83
N ILE A 103 4.45 -13.10 2.77
CA ILE A 103 3.84 -11.80 2.48
C ILE A 103 4.94 -10.77 2.17
N LYS A 104 6.04 -10.77 2.95
CA LYS A 104 7.20 -9.91 2.73
C LYS A 104 7.85 -10.14 1.36
N ASP A 105 7.99 -11.39 0.94
CA ASP A 105 8.55 -11.76 -0.36
C ASP A 105 7.66 -11.27 -1.52
N ILE A 106 6.34 -11.39 -1.39
CA ILE A 106 5.40 -10.83 -2.38
C ILE A 106 5.56 -9.32 -2.47
N ILE A 107 5.64 -8.61 -1.34
CA ILE A 107 5.87 -7.17 -1.32
C ILE A 107 7.17 -6.82 -2.05
N LEU A 108 8.28 -7.50 -1.75
CA LEU A 108 9.57 -7.28 -2.40
C LEU A 108 9.50 -7.52 -3.91
N GLN A 109 8.83 -8.60 -4.34
CA GLN A 109 8.62 -8.90 -5.77
C GLN A 109 7.92 -7.74 -6.49
N LYS A 110 6.89 -7.15 -5.89
CA LYS A 110 6.15 -6.00 -6.47
C LYS A 110 7.02 -4.74 -6.50
N ILE A 111 7.82 -4.48 -5.47
CA ILE A 111 8.75 -3.34 -5.44
C ILE A 111 9.77 -3.48 -6.56
N PHE A 112 10.41 -4.64 -6.71
CA PHE A 112 11.39 -4.87 -7.78
C PHE A 112 10.74 -4.82 -9.17
N ARG A 113 9.48 -5.25 -9.31
CA ARG A 113 8.71 -5.09 -10.55
C ARG A 113 8.58 -3.62 -10.94
N ILE A 114 8.24 -2.75 -9.99
CA ILE A 114 8.11 -1.30 -10.21
C ILE A 114 9.47 -0.70 -10.59
N GLN A 115 10.53 -1.00 -9.82
CA GLN A 115 11.88 -0.51 -10.10
C GLN A 115 12.38 -0.93 -11.49
N GLY A 116 12.14 -2.19 -11.88
CA GLY A 116 12.50 -2.69 -13.20
C GLY A 116 11.79 -1.94 -14.34
N ILE A 117 10.50 -1.62 -14.18
CA ILE A 117 9.76 -0.82 -15.18
C ILE A 117 10.28 0.62 -15.23
N GLN A 118 10.55 1.23 -14.08
CA GLN A 118 10.94 2.64 -14.01
C GLN A 118 12.37 2.92 -14.46
N ARG A 119 13.26 1.92 -14.48
CA ARG A 119 14.59 2.03 -15.11
C ARG A 119 14.54 2.22 -16.62
N ASN A 120 13.39 1.99 -17.25
CA ASN A 120 13.21 2.17 -18.69
C ASN A 120 12.03 3.13 -18.96
N GLU A 121 12.35 4.38 -19.30
CA GLU A 121 11.34 5.44 -19.50
C GLU A 121 10.26 5.06 -20.54
N CYS A 122 10.63 4.34 -21.60
CA CYS A 122 9.69 3.85 -22.61
C CYS A 122 8.68 2.84 -22.03
N LEU A 123 9.07 2.07 -21.00
CA LEU A 123 8.18 1.16 -20.31
C LEU A 123 7.26 1.87 -19.33
N ILE A 124 7.64 3.02 -18.76
CA ILE A 124 6.81 3.76 -17.79
C ILE A 124 5.47 4.14 -18.42
N LYS A 125 5.48 4.81 -19.57
CA LYS A 125 4.23 5.27 -20.24
C LYS A 125 3.32 4.09 -20.61
N LYS A 126 3.89 3.00 -21.13
CA LYS A 126 3.13 1.81 -21.54
C LYS A 126 2.59 0.98 -20.37
N ASN A 127 3.17 1.11 -19.19
CA ASN A 127 2.85 0.26 -18.04
C ASN A 127 2.36 1.04 -16.81
N GLN A 128 1.89 2.28 -16.97
CA GLN A 128 1.43 3.12 -15.85
C GLN A 128 0.35 2.43 -14.99
N ASN A 129 -0.62 1.75 -15.62
CA ASN A 129 -1.64 0.99 -14.90
C ASN A 129 -1.03 -0.17 -14.11
N LYS A 130 -0.10 -0.93 -14.71
CA LYS A 130 0.59 -2.03 -14.02
C LYS A 130 1.41 -1.53 -12.83
N ILE A 131 2.10 -0.40 -12.95
CA ILE A 131 2.84 0.20 -11.82
C ILE A 131 1.87 0.52 -10.68
N LYS A 132 0.72 1.14 -11.00
CA LYS A 132 -0.31 1.45 -10.02
C LYS A 132 -0.86 0.20 -9.34
N ASP A 133 -1.13 -0.87 -10.10
CA ASP A 133 -1.59 -2.14 -9.53
C ASP A 133 -0.57 -2.77 -8.58
N ASN A 134 0.74 -2.64 -8.88
CA ASN A 134 1.79 -3.10 -7.98
C ASN A 134 1.83 -2.29 -6.67
N TYR A 135 1.61 -0.97 -6.72
CA TYR A 135 1.48 -0.17 -5.49
C TYR A 135 0.26 -0.55 -4.66
N ILE A 136 -0.88 -0.82 -5.30
CA ILE A 136 -2.09 -1.30 -4.63
C ILE A 136 -1.81 -2.64 -3.93
N ASP A 137 -1.12 -3.56 -4.61
CA ASP A 137 -0.76 -4.86 -4.02
C ASP A 137 0.17 -4.68 -2.81
N ILE A 138 1.25 -3.90 -2.94
CA ILE A 138 2.20 -3.63 -1.84
C ILE A 138 1.45 -3.11 -0.60
N LEU A 139 0.61 -2.10 -0.81
CA LEU A 139 -0.19 -1.49 0.24
C LEU A 139 -1.14 -2.49 0.90
N ASN A 140 -1.86 -3.30 0.12
CA ASN A 140 -2.82 -4.26 0.66
C ASN A 140 -2.13 -5.34 1.50
N TYR A 141 -1.01 -5.88 1.03
CA TYR A 141 -0.23 -6.85 1.80
C TYR A 141 0.40 -6.25 3.06
N ALA A 142 0.84 -4.99 3.01
CA ALA A 142 1.31 -4.27 4.19
C ALA A 142 0.19 -4.08 5.23
N ILE A 143 -1.04 -3.77 4.80
CA ILE A 143 -2.20 -3.70 5.70
C ILE A 143 -2.52 -5.07 6.30
N PHE A 144 -2.43 -6.16 5.54
CA PHE A 144 -2.62 -7.51 6.10
C PHE A 144 -1.59 -7.85 7.18
N ILE A 145 -0.32 -7.44 7.00
CA ILE A 145 0.70 -7.55 8.05
C ILE A 145 0.28 -6.74 9.29
N LEU A 146 -0.12 -5.48 9.11
CA LEU A 146 -0.54 -4.62 10.22
C LEU A 146 -1.74 -5.20 10.98
N ILE A 147 -2.73 -5.75 10.28
CA ILE A 147 -3.87 -6.45 10.89
C ILE A 147 -3.36 -7.59 11.78
N ARG A 148 -2.43 -8.42 11.28
CA ARG A 148 -1.86 -9.55 12.06
C ARG A 148 -1.05 -9.08 13.26
N ASN A 149 -0.24 -8.03 13.10
CA ASN A 149 0.58 -7.50 14.19
C ASN A 149 -0.30 -6.93 15.31
N ASP A 150 -1.37 -6.21 14.97
CA ASP A 150 -2.32 -5.68 15.95
C ASP A 150 -3.07 -6.83 16.67
N PHE A 151 -3.37 -7.96 16.00
CA PHE A 151 -3.90 -9.16 16.67
C PHE A 151 -2.90 -9.82 17.62
N SER A 152 -1.62 -9.89 17.26
CA SER A 152 -0.59 -10.47 18.13
C SER A 152 -0.29 -9.65 19.39
N MET A 153 -0.70 -8.37 19.43
CA MET A 153 -0.58 -7.52 20.61
C MET A 153 -1.75 -7.69 21.59
N LEU A 154 -2.80 -8.44 21.22
CA LEU A 154 -3.99 -8.69 22.05
C LEU A 154 -4.00 -10.08 22.72
N LEU A 155 -2.97 -10.90 22.49
CA LEU A 155 -2.74 -12.22 23.07
C LEU A 155 -1.47 -12.22 23.91
#